data_AF-A0A0Q4WU43-F1
#
_entry.id   AF-A0A0Q4WU43-F1
#
_cell.length_a   1.000
_cell.length_b   1.000
_cell.length_c   1.000
_cell.angle_alpha   90.00
_cell.angle_beta   90.00
_cell.angle_gamma   90.00
#
_symmetry.space_group_name_H-M   'P 1'
#
loop_
_entity.id
_entity.type
_entity.pdbx_description
1 polymer ?
#
loop_
_entity_poly.entity_id
_entity_poly.type
_entity_poly.pdbx_seq_one_letter_code
_entity_poly.pdbx_strand_id
1 'polypeptide(L)'
;MVSISGLPAFIAYVAAAFGLVAVYLAVYLSATSHREIALIRANNASAAIALGGSLIGYTLPLSVAIYNAQSILDCIVWGLVALIVQILAYFVVRLILPDLSRRIEAGEIAASILLAASSLAGGIVNAASMTY
;
A
#
# COMPACT_ATOMS: atom_id res chain seq x y z
N MET A 1 -11.90 29.80 10.88
CA MET A 1 -11.32 29.32 12.16
C MET A 1 -11.52 27.82 12.20
N VAL A 2 -10.47 27.01 12.09
CA VAL A 2 -10.58 25.56 12.30
C VAL A 2 -10.67 25.37 13.81
N SER A 3 -11.90 25.27 14.31
CA SER A 3 -12.17 25.03 15.71
C SER A 3 -11.64 23.67 16.14
N ILE A 4 -11.25 23.55 17.42
CA ILE A 4 -10.98 22.27 18.11
C ILE A 4 -12.12 21.24 17.90
N SER A 5 -13.32 21.67 17.51
CA SER A 5 -14.44 20.81 17.12
C SER A 5 -14.14 19.88 15.93
N GLY A 6 -13.14 20.16 15.10
CA GLY A 6 -12.70 19.26 14.02
C GLY A 6 -11.76 18.13 14.49
N LEU A 7 -11.24 18.22 15.72
CA LEU A 7 -10.27 17.26 16.27
C LEU A 7 -10.84 15.83 16.35
N PRO A 8 -12.09 15.58 16.80
CA PRO A 8 -12.65 14.23 16.83
C PRO A 8 -12.73 13.60 15.44
N ALA A 9 -13.13 14.37 14.42
CA ALA A 9 -13.19 13.88 13.05
C ALA A 9 -11.79 13.57 12.50
N PHE A 10 -10.81 14.44 12.73
CA PHE A 10 -9.41 14.19 12.39
C PHE A 10 -8.90 12.88 13.00
N ILE A 11 -9.09 12.68 14.31
CA ILE A 11 -8.68 11.45 14.99
C ILE A 11 -9.37 10.23 14.38
N ALA A 12 -10.66 10.33 14.06
CA ALA A 12 -11.41 9.23 13.47
C ALA A 12 -10.88 8.84 12.08
N TYR A 13 -10.64 9.81 11.20
CA TYR A 13 -10.06 9.56 9.87
C TYR A 13 -8.63 9.03 9.95
N VAL A 14 -7.80 9.56 10.84
CA VAL A 14 -6.44 9.07 11.06
C VAL A 14 -6.45 7.64 11.59
N ALA A 15 -7.31 7.33 12.56
CA ALA A 15 -7.46 5.98 13.10
C ALA A 15 -7.95 5.00 12.03
N ALA A 16 -8.93 5.39 11.21
CA ALA A 16 -9.42 4.58 10.09
C ALA A 16 -8.30 4.34 9.06
N ALA A 17 -7.55 5.38 8.68
CA ALA A 17 -6.44 5.30 7.73
C ALA A 17 -5.33 4.37 8.24
N PHE A 18 -4.90 4.52 9.49
CA PHE A 18 -3.90 3.61 10.07
C PHE A 18 -4.42 2.18 10.19
N GLY A 19 -5.70 1.99 10.52
CA GLY A 19 -6.35 0.68 10.50
C GLY A 19 -6.30 0.04 9.11
N LEU A 20 -6.65 0.79 8.07
CA LEU A 20 -6.59 0.34 6.68
C LEU A 20 -5.16 0.06 6.21
N VAL A 21 -4.17 0.85 6.63
CA VAL A 21 -2.74 0.57 6.38
C VAL A 21 -2.30 -0.71 7.06
N ALA A 22 -2.71 -0.94 8.31
CA ALA A 22 -2.40 -2.18 9.02
C ALA A 22 -3.04 -3.40 8.33
N VAL A 23 -4.30 -3.28 7.87
CA VAL A 23 -4.97 -4.32 7.10
C VAL A 23 -4.25 -4.58 5.79
N TYR A 24 -3.88 -3.53 5.04
CA TYR A 24 -3.09 -3.66 3.81
C TYR A 24 -1.77 -4.39 4.08
N LEU A 25 -1.01 -4.00 5.09
CA LEU A 25 0.25 -4.67 5.44
C LEU A 25 0.03 -6.14 5.80
N ALA A 26 -1.01 -6.48 6.57
CA ALA A 26 -1.32 -7.86 6.93
C ALA A 26 -1.69 -8.70 5.69
N VAL A 27 -2.49 -8.14 4.77
CA VAL A 27 -2.86 -8.81 3.51
C VAL A 27 -1.65 -8.97 2.60
N TYR A 28 -0.85 -7.92 2.44
CA TYR A 28 0.35 -7.95 1.60
C TYR A 28 1.37 -8.97 2.12
N LEU A 29 1.70 -8.94 3.42
CA LEU A 29 2.62 -9.88 4.04
C LEU A 29 2.15 -11.34 4.01
N SER A 30 0.84 -11.58 4.00
CA SER A 30 0.27 -12.93 3.88
C SER A 30 0.16 -13.41 2.43
N ALA A 31 0.00 -12.49 1.47
CA ALA A 31 -0.03 -12.81 0.04
C ALA A 31 1.37 -13.07 -0.53
N THR A 32 2.41 -12.41 -0.01
CA THR A 32 3.80 -12.63 -0.40
C THR A 32 4.33 -13.94 0.18
N SER A 33 5.02 -14.76 -0.63
CA SER A 33 5.57 -16.05 -0.15
C SER A 33 6.81 -15.91 0.73
N HIS A 34 7.51 -14.77 0.65
CA HIS A 34 8.74 -14.52 1.41
C HIS A 34 8.48 -13.77 2.72
N ARG A 35 9.32 -14.01 3.72
CA ARG A 35 9.22 -13.36 5.03
C ARG A 35 9.86 -11.97 5.01
N GLU A 36 9.19 -10.97 4.45
CA GLU A 36 9.74 -9.62 4.28
C GLU A 36 10.29 -9.02 5.56
N ILE A 37 9.56 -9.11 6.67
CA ILE A 37 10.01 -8.57 7.96
C ILE A 37 11.28 -9.26 8.45
N ALA A 38 11.41 -10.58 8.23
CA ALA A 38 12.61 -11.31 8.60
C ALA A 38 13.80 -10.91 7.70
N LEU A 39 13.58 -10.74 6.40
CA LEU A 39 14.58 -10.28 5.44
C LEU A 39 15.05 -8.85 5.75
N ILE A 40 14.13 -7.94 6.07
CA ILE A 40 14.45 -6.56 6.47
C ILE A 40 15.27 -6.55 7.75
N ARG A 41 14.92 -7.37 8.75
CA ARG A 41 15.73 -7.54 9.97
C ARG A 41 17.11 -8.12 9.70
N ALA A 42 17.25 -8.92 8.64
CA ALA A 42 18.53 -9.44 8.15
C ALA A 42 19.27 -8.44 7.21
N ASN A 43 18.84 -7.18 7.18
CA ASN A 43 19.44 -6.10 6.38
C ASN A 43 19.36 -6.33 4.85
N ASN A 44 18.34 -7.06 4.38
CA ASN A 44 18.06 -7.19 2.96
C ASN A 44 17.36 -5.92 2.44
N ALA A 45 18.11 -5.07 1.76
CA ALA A 45 17.61 -3.83 1.17
C ALA A 45 16.52 -4.06 0.11
N SER A 46 16.57 -5.17 -0.63
CA SER A 46 15.58 -5.50 -1.66
C SER A 46 14.19 -5.69 -1.05
N ALA A 47 14.08 -6.40 0.08
CA ALA A 47 12.83 -6.56 0.81
C ALA A 47 12.28 -5.23 1.34
N ALA A 48 13.17 -4.34 1.83
CA ALA A 48 12.78 -3.01 2.31
C ALA A 48 12.25 -2.12 1.18
N ILE A 49 12.89 -2.15 0.01
CA ILE A 49 12.47 -1.38 -1.18
C ILE A 49 11.11 -1.87 -1.67
N ALA A 50 10.92 -3.18 -1.79
CA ALA A 50 9.66 -3.79 -2.23
C ALA A 50 8.50 -3.41 -1.31
N LEU A 51 8.63 -3.70 -0.01
CA LEU A 51 7.58 -3.42 0.97
C LEU A 51 7.32 -1.92 1.11
N GLY A 52 8.38 -1.11 1.21
CA GLY A 52 8.28 0.33 1.37
C GLY A 52 7.66 1.02 0.16
N GLY A 53 8.09 0.66 -1.05
CA GLY A 53 7.50 1.17 -2.29
C GLY A 53 6.03 0.80 -2.44
N SER A 54 5.67 -0.43 -2.08
CA SER A 54 4.28 -0.88 -2.13
C SER A 54 3.40 -0.19 -1.09
N LEU A 55 3.92 0.05 0.11
CA LEU A 55 3.24 0.82 1.15
C LEU A 55 2.98 2.27 0.70
N ILE A 56 3.96 2.93 0.10
CA ILE A 56 3.79 4.28 -0.46
C ILE A 56 2.77 4.25 -1.62
N GLY A 57 2.82 3.22 -2.47
CA GLY A 57 1.84 3.01 -3.53
C GLY A 57 0.41 2.97 -3.00
N TYR A 58 0.16 2.25 -1.91
CA TYR A 58 -1.16 2.16 -1.28
C TYR A 58 -1.63 3.45 -0.60
N THR A 59 -0.73 4.19 0.05
CA THR A 59 -1.14 5.38 0.81
C THR A 59 -1.57 6.53 -0.09
N LEU A 60 -1.14 6.55 -1.36
CA LEU A 60 -1.58 7.54 -2.34
C LEU A 60 -3.10 7.49 -2.61
N PRO A 61 -3.70 6.39 -3.09
CA PRO A 61 -5.15 6.31 -3.29
C PRO A 61 -5.91 6.43 -1.96
N LEU A 62 -5.36 5.91 -0.86
CA LEU A 62 -5.97 6.11 0.47
C LEU A 62 -6.04 7.59 0.85
N SER A 63 -5.03 8.40 0.54
CA SER A 63 -5.06 9.83 0.79
C SER A 63 -6.16 10.55 -0.01
N VAL A 64 -6.36 10.14 -1.27
CA VAL A 64 -7.44 10.68 -2.12
C VAL A 64 -8.82 10.21 -1.64
N ALA A 65 -8.93 8.97 -1.17
CA ALA A 65 -10.14 8.45 -0.54
C ALA A 65 -10.53 9.26 0.70
N ILE A 66 -9.57 9.59 1.58
CA ILE A 66 -9.81 10.46 2.75
C ILE A 66 -10.20 11.87 2.32
N TYR A 67 -9.53 12.42 1.31
CA TYR A 67 -9.79 13.78 0.82
C TYR A 67 -11.21 13.95 0.26
N ASN A 68 -11.71 12.95 -0.47
CA ASN A 68 -13.04 12.97 -1.07
C ASN A 68 -14.14 12.31 -0.22
N ALA A 69 -13.80 11.81 0.97
CA ALA A 69 -14.76 11.09 1.82
C ALA A 69 -15.87 12.02 2.33
N GLN A 70 -17.13 11.66 2.03
CA GLN A 70 -18.29 12.31 2.63
C GLN A 70 -18.58 11.76 4.04
N SER A 71 -18.11 10.55 4.33
CA SER A 71 -18.20 9.89 5.62
C SER A 71 -17.01 8.96 5.89
N ILE A 72 -16.82 8.56 7.15
CA ILE A 72 -15.80 7.56 7.53
C ILE A 72 -16.06 6.23 6.80
N LEU A 73 -17.33 5.86 6.59
CA LEU A 73 -17.69 4.64 5.88
C LEU A 73 -17.22 4.71 4.41
N ASP A 74 -17.41 5.86 3.74
CA ASP A 74 -16.94 6.05 2.37
C ASP A 74 -15.42 5.93 2.28
N CYS A 75 -14.69 6.52 3.24
CA CYS A 75 -13.24 6.35 3.35
C CYS A 75 -12.84 4.89 3.51
N ILE A 76 -13.55 4.11 4.33
CA ILE A 76 -13.26 2.69 4.53
C ILE A 76 -13.52 1.90 3.25
N VAL A 77 -14.65 2.12 2.59
CA VAL A 77 -15.00 1.40 1.35
C VAL A 77 -13.96 1.69 0.26
N TRP A 78 -13.63 2.96 0.02
CA TRP A 78 -12.62 3.33 -0.97
C TRP A 78 -11.22 2.88 -0.60
N GLY A 79 -10.86 2.90 0.69
CA GLY A 79 -9.61 2.32 1.17
C GLY A 79 -9.51 0.83 0.89
N LEU A 80 -10.59 0.06 1.07
CA LEU A 80 -10.63 -1.36 0.73
C LEU A 80 -10.55 -1.60 -0.79
N VAL A 81 -11.21 -0.78 -1.61
CA VAL A 81 -11.07 -0.83 -3.07
C VAL A 81 -9.61 -0.57 -3.46
N ALA A 82 -8.97 0.44 -2.86
CA ALA A 82 -7.56 0.72 -3.10
C ALA A 82 -6.65 -0.45 -2.72
N LEU A 83 -6.95 -1.13 -1.62
CA LEU A 83 -6.21 -2.30 -1.17
C LEU A 83 -6.29 -3.41 -2.22
N ILE A 84 -7.48 -3.70 -2.73
CA ILE A 84 -7.67 -4.72 -3.77
C ILE A 84 -6.82 -4.40 -5.01
N VAL A 85 -6.90 -3.16 -5.50
CA VAL A 85 -6.13 -2.72 -6.68
C VAL A 85 -4.61 -2.83 -6.42
N GLN A 86 -4.15 -2.47 -5.21
CA GLN A 86 -2.75 -2.57 -4.86
C GLN A 86 -2.24 -4.01 -4.85
N ILE A 87 -3.03 -4.93 -4.30
CA ILE A 87 -2.69 -6.35 -4.28
C ILE A 87 -2.70 -6.93 -5.70
N LEU A 88 -3.64 -6.51 -6.55
CA LEU A 88 -3.64 -6.89 -7.96
C LEU A 88 -2.37 -6.41 -8.68
N ALA A 89 -1.89 -5.19 -8.40
CA ALA A 89 -0.65 -4.69 -8.96
C ALA A 89 0.56 -5.58 -8.61
N TYR A 90 0.66 -6.06 -7.37
CA TYR A 90 1.67 -7.04 -6.96
C TYR A 90 1.57 -8.33 -7.79
N PHE A 91 0.36 -8.88 -7.96
CA PHE A 91 0.15 -10.10 -8.74
C PHE A 91 0.49 -9.92 -10.23
N VAL A 92 0.23 -8.75 -10.81
CA VAL A 92 0.63 -8.43 -12.19
C VAL A 92 2.14 -8.47 -12.34
N VAL A 93 2.88 -7.86 -11.42
CA VAL A 93 4.36 -7.91 -11.45
C VAL A 93 4.85 -9.34 -11.28
N ARG A 94 4.23 -10.12 -10.39
CA ARG A 94 4.56 -11.54 -10.19
C ARG A 94 4.26 -12.39 -11.44
N LEU A 95 3.25 -12.05 -12.22
CA LEU A 95 2.97 -12.73 -13.50
C LEU A 95 4.06 -12.44 -14.53
N ILE A 96 4.56 -11.20 -14.58
CA ILE A 96 5.66 -10.78 -15.46
C ILE A 96 6.99 -11.40 -15.00
N LEU A 97 7.21 -11.51 -13.69
CA LEU A 97 8.41 -12.05 -13.07
C LEU A 97 8.06 -13.16 -12.06
N PRO A 98 7.82 -14.41 -12.50
CA PRO A 98 7.35 -15.50 -11.63
C PRO A 98 8.27 -15.79 -10.43
N ASP A 99 9.59 -15.62 -10.61
CA ASP A 99 10.60 -15.81 -9.56
C ASP A 99 10.82 -14.57 -8.67
N LEU A 100 9.92 -13.57 -8.72
CA LEU A 100 10.04 -12.30 -7.99
C LEU A 100 10.38 -12.49 -6.52
N SER A 101 9.68 -13.40 -5.83
CA SER A 101 9.91 -13.62 -4.41
C SER A 101 11.30 -14.18 -4.11
N ARG A 102 11.79 -15.12 -4.93
CA ARG A 102 13.14 -15.67 -4.80
C ARG A 102 14.20 -14.60 -5.06
N ARG A 103 13.97 -13.71 -6.02
CA ARG A 103 14.89 -12.59 -6.34
C ARG A 103 14.97 -11.58 -5.19
N ILE A 104 13.84 -11.27 -4.56
CA ILE A 104 13.80 -10.41 -3.36
C ILE A 104 14.54 -11.08 -2.20
N GLU A 105 14.32 -12.37 -1.96
CA GLU A 105 15.07 -13.15 -0.95
C GLU A 105 16.59 -13.14 -1.21
N ALA A 106 17.00 -13.24 -2.47
CA ALA A 106 18.39 -13.16 -2.90
C ALA A 106 19.00 -11.74 -2.82
N GLY A 107 18.20 -10.72 -2.47
CA GLY A 107 18.66 -9.34 -2.35
C GLY A 107 18.81 -8.63 -3.70
N GLU A 108 18.21 -9.13 -4.78
CA GLU A 108 18.28 -8.48 -6.10
C GLU A 108 17.45 -7.20 -6.10
N ILE A 109 18.14 -6.05 -6.06
CA ILE A 109 17.51 -4.73 -5.96
C ILE A 109 16.70 -4.37 -7.22
N ALA A 110 17.12 -4.83 -8.41
CA ALA A 110 16.41 -4.54 -9.66
C ALA A 110 14.96 -5.06 -9.63
N ALA A 111 14.75 -6.26 -9.10
CA ALA A 111 13.43 -6.87 -9.00
C ALA A 111 12.52 -6.11 -8.01
N SER A 112 13.07 -5.67 -6.87
CA SER A 112 12.31 -4.88 -5.90
C SER A 112 12.03 -3.45 -6.37
N ILE A 113 12.93 -2.81 -7.09
CA ILE A 113 12.67 -1.51 -7.72
C ILE A 113 11.53 -1.62 -8.73
N LEU A 114 11.53 -2.65 -9.59
CA LEU A 114 10.44 -2.87 -10.54
C LEU A 114 9.10 -3.05 -9.83
N LEU A 115 9.07 -3.87 -8.78
CA LEU A 115 7.86 -4.06 -7.97
C LEU A 115 7.42 -2.75 -7.30
N ALA A 116 8.32 -2.04 -6.65
CA ALA A 116 8.05 -0.76 -5.99
C ALA A 116 7.51 0.28 -6.98
N ALA A 117 8.14 0.43 -8.14
CA ALA A 117 7.74 1.38 -9.17
C ALA A 117 6.37 1.02 -9.77
N SER A 118 6.12 -0.26 -10.04
CA SER A 118 4.83 -0.73 -10.55
C SER A 118 3.71 -0.52 -9.53
N SER A 119 4.00 -0.78 -8.25
CA SER A 119 3.08 -0.55 -7.14
C SER A 119 2.76 0.93 -6.99
N LEU A 120 3.78 1.79 -7.07
CA LEU A 120 3.60 3.25 -7.05
C LEU A 120 2.78 3.75 -8.25
N ALA A 121 3.10 3.30 -9.47
CA ALA A 121 2.35 3.66 -10.67
C ALA A 121 0.88 3.26 -10.57
N GLY A 122 0.61 2.02 -10.13
CA GLY A 122 -0.76 1.54 -9.91
C GLY A 122 -1.50 2.36 -8.84
N GLY A 123 -0.81 2.71 -7.75
CA GLY A 123 -1.31 3.57 -6.69
C GLY A 123 -1.70 4.96 -7.19
N ILE A 124 -0.84 5.60 -7.98
CA ILE A 124 -1.11 6.93 -8.58
C ILE A 124 -2.32 6.87 -9.52
N VAL A 125 -2.39 5.87 -10.41
CA VAL A 125 -3.52 5.72 -11.35
C VAL A 125 -4.83 5.49 -10.59
N ASN A 126 -4.79 4.64 -9.57
CA ASN A 126 -5.93 4.38 -8.72
C ASN A 126 -6.38 5.65 -7.97
N ALA A 127 -5.42 6.40 -7.42
CA ALA A 127 -5.68 7.67 -6.74
C ALA A 127 -6.34 8.68 -7.69
N ALA A 128 -5.83 8.82 -8.91
CA ALA A 128 -6.41 9.72 -9.92
C ALA A 128 -7.84 9.30 -10.32
N SER A 129 -8.13 8.00 -10.29
CA SER A 129 -9.45 7.45 -10.63
C SER A 129 -10.49 7.62 -9.52
N MET A 130 -10.07 7.97 -8.30
CA MET A 130 -10.95 8.27 -7.16
C MET A 130 -11.38 9.75 -7.18
N THR A 131 -11.88 10.22 -8.31
CA THR A 131 -12.46 11.56 -8.47
C THR A 131 -13.99 11.45 -8.49
N TYR A 132 -14.65 12.07 -7.50
CA TYR A 132 -16.11 12.18 -7.39
C TYR A 132 -16.52 13.59 -7.01
#